data_AF-A0A530QKK5-F1
#
_entry.id   AF-A0A530QKK5-F1
#
_cell.length_a   1.000
_cell.length_b   1.000
_cell.length_c   1.000
_cell.angle_alpha   90.00
_cell.angle_beta   90.00
_cell.angle_gamma   90.00
#
_symmetry.space_group_name_H-M   'P 1'
#
loop_
_entity.id
_entity.type
_entity.pdbx_description
1 polymer ?
#
loop_
_entity_poly.entity_id
_entity_poly.type
_entity_poly.pdbx_seq_one_letter_code
_entity_poly.pdbx_strand_id
1 'polypeptide(L)'
;SWIDAGSSLAGELVSALLDFPAALHPHVPFGSQAHDRIAPRYQRADIHIVTSASMDRLAGLVPDPSQVDSRRFRPNIVIETDASQDGFVEQQIIGKVLSIGEARIVISEPCARCTFTALPQGDLAFEPAVLQTIA
;
A
#
# COMPACT_ATOMS: atom_id res chain seq x y z
N SER A 1 6.71 -25.37 -5.47
CA SER A 1 7.07 -25.43 -4.04
C SER A 1 7.44 -24.05 -3.56
N TRP A 2 7.25 -23.74 -2.28
CA TRP A 2 7.76 -22.50 -1.69
C TRP A 2 9.28 -22.60 -1.49
N ILE A 3 10.00 -21.51 -1.71
CA ILE A 3 11.46 -21.42 -1.50
C ILE A 3 11.70 -20.62 -0.22
N ASP A 4 12.62 -21.07 0.62
CA ASP A 4 13.02 -20.31 1.80
C ASP A 4 13.70 -19.00 1.40
N ALA A 5 13.22 -17.88 1.92
CA ALA A 5 13.69 -16.55 1.52
C ALA A 5 15.17 -16.33 1.88
N GLY A 6 15.71 -17.00 2.91
CA GLY A 6 17.12 -16.90 3.29
C GLY A 6 18.05 -17.82 2.50
N SER A 7 17.52 -18.64 1.59
CA SER A 7 18.33 -19.59 0.82
C SER A 7 19.17 -18.91 -0.27
N SER A 8 20.32 -19.50 -0.62
CA SER A 8 21.14 -19.05 -1.75
C SER A 8 20.34 -19.06 -3.07
N LEU A 9 19.50 -20.08 -3.26
CA LEU A 9 18.62 -20.19 -4.42
C LEU A 9 17.66 -18.99 -4.53
N ALA A 10 17.09 -18.52 -3.43
CA ALA A 10 16.23 -17.33 -3.45
C ALA A 10 17.01 -16.08 -3.86
N GLY A 11 18.24 -15.91 -3.36
CA GLY A 11 19.15 -14.83 -3.74
C GLY A 11 19.53 -14.85 -5.22
N GLU A 12 19.87 -16.03 -5.75
CA GLU A 12 20.19 -16.23 -7.18
C GLU A 12 18.99 -15.87 -8.07
N LEU A 13 17.80 -16.37 -7.74
CA LEU A 13 16.57 -16.10 -8.51
C LEU A 13 16.18 -14.63 -8.50
N VAL A 14 16.26 -13.96 -7.34
CA VAL A 14 15.96 -12.53 -7.23
C VAL A 14 17.02 -11.69 -7.95
N SER A 15 18.30 -12.06 -7.85
CA SER A 15 19.37 -11.36 -8.57
C SER A 15 19.19 -11.47 -10.09
N ALA A 16 18.84 -12.65 -10.58
CA ALA A 16 18.55 -12.89 -11.99
C ALA A 16 17.31 -12.11 -12.48
N LEU A 17 16.27 -12.04 -11.65
CA LEU A 17 15.05 -11.28 -11.97
C LEU A 17 15.31 -9.78 -12.06
N LEU A 18 16.12 -9.25 -11.14
CA LEU A 18 16.36 -7.81 -11.00
C LEU A 18 17.53 -7.30 -11.84
N ASP A 19 18.34 -8.19 -12.41
CA ASP A 19 19.56 -7.88 -13.16
C ASP A 19 20.62 -7.13 -12.34
N PHE A 20 20.68 -7.40 -11.02
CA PHE A 20 21.74 -6.95 -10.13
C PHE A 20 21.88 -7.85 -8.90
N PRO A 21 23.05 -7.88 -8.21
CA PRO A 21 23.23 -8.69 -7.01
C PRO A 21 22.26 -8.30 -5.89
N ALA A 22 21.43 -9.25 -5.44
CA ALA A 22 20.39 -9.00 -4.45
C ALA A 22 20.21 -10.20 -3.50
N ALA A 23 19.79 -9.90 -2.27
CA ALA A 23 19.50 -10.89 -1.23
C ALA A 23 18.19 -10.56 -0.51
N LEU A 24 17.49 -11.58 -0.04
CA LEU A 24 16.26 -11.44 0.74
C LEU A 24 16.58 -11.66 2.22
N HIS A 25 16.15 -10.73 3.06
CA HIS A 25 16.31 -10.83 4.50
C HIS A 25 14.96 -10.59 5.19
N PRO A 26 14.62 -11.36 6.24
CA PRO A 26 13.40 -11.13 7.00
C PRO A 26 13.47 -9.78 7.71
N HIS A 27 12.31 -9.14 7.87
CA HIS A 27 12.23 -7.89 8.60
C HIS A 27 12.35 -8.11 10.11
N VAL A 28 12.96 -7.13 10.79
CA VAL A 28 12.84 -6.92 12.24
C VAL A 28 11.92 -5.75 12.53
N PRO A 29 11.45 -5.59 13.78
CA PRO A 29 10.72 -4.38 14.18
C PRO A 29 11.49 -3.10 13.82
N PHE A 30 10.75 -2.03 13.52
CA PHE A 30 11.34 -0.73 13.26
C PHE A 30 12.25 -0.29 14.41
N GLY A 31 13.42 0.27 14.08
CA GLY A 31 14.42 0.70 15.07
C GLY A 31 15.24 -0.43 15.73
N SER A 32 15.00 -1.69 15.40
CA SER A 32 15.79 -2.83 15.90
C SER A 32 16.97 -3.17 14.98
N GLN A 33 18.00 -3.84 15.52
CA GLN A 33 19.08 -4.43 14.73
C GLN A 33 19.21 -5.92 15.03
N ALA A 34 19.48 -6.73 14.00
CA ALA A 34 19.81 -8.14 14.14
C ALA A 34 20.67 -8.60 12.96
N HIS A 35 21.53 -9.61 13.19
CA HIS A 35 22.34 -10.23 12.15
C HIS A 35 21.44 -10.85 11.06
N ASP A 36 21.79 -10.65 9.78
CA ASP A 36 21.04 -11.12 8.60
C ASP A 36 19.57 -10.70 8.54
N ARG A 37 19.20 -9.59 9.18
CA ARG A 37 17.85 -9.02 9.12
C ARG A 37 17.88 -7.53 8.83
N ILE A 38 16.79 -7.03 8.27
CA ILE A 38 16.68 -5.62 7.87
C ILE A 38 15.51 -4.97 8.59
N ALA A 39 15.74 -3.85 9.26
CA ALA A 39 14.65 -3.03 9.78
C ALA A 39 13.98 -2.25 8.63
N PRO A 40 12.65 -2.05 8.67
CA PRO A 40 12.00 -1.17 7.70
C PRO A 40 12.56 0.26 7.81
N ARG A 41 12.55 0.98 6.68
CA ARG A 41 13.10 2.36 6.62
C ARG A 41 12.28 3.38 7.42
N TYR A 42 11.01 3.09 7.64
CA TYR A 42 10.06 3.91 8.39
C TYR A 42 9.14 3.01 9.20
N GLN A 43 8.57 3.56 10.27
CA GLN A 43 7.48 2.91 10.99
C GLN A 43 6.28 2.81 10.05
N ARG A 44 5.68 1.62 9.98
CA ARG A 44 4.53 1.32 9.12
C ARG A 44 3.34 1.04 10.02
N ALA A 45 2.15 1.52 9.63
CA ALA A 45 0.91 0.99 10.16
C ALA A 45 0.72 -0.46 9.71
N ASP A 46 0.04 -1.27 10.51
CA ASP A 46 -0.15 -2.70 10.25
C ASP A 46 -1.17 -2.98 9.14
N ILE A 47 -2.15 -2.08 8.99
CA ILE A 47 -3.26 -2.21 8.05
C ILE A 47 -3.44 -0.88 7.31
N HIS A 48 -3.49 -0.95 5.98
CA HIS A 48 -3.90 0.17 5.13
C HIS A 48 -5.29 -0.10 4.52
N ILE A 49 -6.17 0.90 4.61
CA ILE A 49 -7.55 0.85 4.12
C ILE A 49 -7.77 1.95 3.09
N VAL A 50 -8.56 1.67 2.05
CA VAL A 50 -9.16 2.65 1.14
C VAL A 50 -10.64 2.32 0.95
N THR A 51 -11.45 3.32 0.59
CA THR A 51 -12.90 3.16 0.34
C THR A 51 -13.25 3.36 -1.13
N SER A 52 -14.34 2.76 -1.62
CA SER A 52 -14.82 3.02 -2.99
C SER A 52 -15.19 4.49 -3.19
N ALA A 53 -15.85 5.15 -2.21
CA ALA A 53 -16.15 6.59 -2.27
C ALA A 53 -14.88 7.45 -2.50
N SER A 54 -13.78 7.16 -1.79
CA SER A 54 -12.52 7.90 -1.99
C SER A 54 -11.89 7.64 -3.35
N MET A 55 -11.99 6.40 -3.85
CA MET A 55 -11.51 6.02 -5.17
C MET A 55 -12.30 6.73 -6.27
N ASP A 56 -13.63 6.73 -6.19
CA ASP A 56 -14.51 7.42 -7.13
C ASP A 56 -14.30 8.94 -7.09
N ARG A 57 -14.15 9.49 -5.88
CA ARG A 57 -13.85 10.91 -5.70
C ARG A 57 -12.55 11.30 -6.39
N LEU A 58 -11.50 10.50 -6.22
CA LEU A 58 -10.20 10.72 -6.85
C LEU A 58 -10.26 10.54 -8.37
N ALA A 59 -10.99 9.52 -8.85
CA ALA A 59 -11.20 9.28 -10.27
C ALA A 59 -11.83 10.51 -10.95
N GLY A 60 -12.78 11.18 -10.29
CA GLY A 60 -13.36 12.43 -10.77
C GLY A 60 -12.45 13.67 -10.70
N LEU A 61 -11.27 13.58 -10.09
CA LEU A 61 -10.31 14.68 -9.93
C LEU A 61 -9.07 14.55 -10.81
N VAL A 62 -8.85 13.40 -11.45
CA VAL A 62 -7.68 13.18 -12.33
C VAL A 62 -8.09 13.23 -13.81
N PRO A 63 -7.15 13.52 -14.73
CA PRO A 63 -7.46 13.61 -16.16
C PRO A 63 -7.94 12.28 -16.78
N ASP A 64 -7.37 11.16 -16.37
CA ASP A 64 -7.78 9.82 -16.79
C ASP A 64 -8.28 9.02 -15.57
N PRO A 65 -9.60 8.95 -15.35
CA PRO A 65 -10.19 8.20 -14.24
C PRO A 65 -9.81 6.72 -14.23
N SER A 66 -9.50 6.12 -15.39
CA SER A 66 -9.12 4.71 -15.48
C SER A 66 -7.77 4.42 -14.84
N GLN A 67 -6.96 5.45 -14.59
CA GLN A 67 -5.71 5.32 -13.84
C GLN A 67 -5.93 5.22 -12.33
N VAL A 68 -7.14 5.48 -11.80
CA VAL A 68 -7.41 5.40 -10.37
C VAL A 68 -7.82 3.98 -10.00
N ASP A 69 -6.84 3.19 -9.57
CA ASP A 69 -7.01 1.79 -9.17
C ASP A 69 -6.39 1.53 -7.80
N SER A 70 -7.10 0.75 -6.98
CA SER A 70 -6.70 0.37 -5.62
C SER A 70 -5.27 -0.17 -5.55
N ARG A 71 -4.81 -0.84 -6.62
CA ARG A 71 -3.48 -1.42 -6.77
C ARG A 71 -2.35 -0.39 -6.57
N ARG A 72 -2.56 0.89 -6.91
CA ARG A 72 -1.59 1.98 -6.71
C ARG A 72 -1.35 2.31 -5.24
N PHE A 73 -2.38 2.15 -4.40
CA PHE A 73 -2.36 2.52 -2.99
C PHE A 73 -1.90 1.37 -2.09
N ARG A 74 -1.83 0.16 -2.63
CA ARG A 74 -1.42 -1.08 -1.94
C ARG A 74 -2.15 -1.30 -0.61
N PRO A 75 -3.49 -1.14 -0.57
CA PRO A 75 -4.25 -1.38 0.65
C PRO A 75 -4.23 -2.86 1.01
N ASN A 76 -4.42 -3.15 2.30
CA ASN A 76 -4.78 -4.48 2.75
C ASN A 76 -6.27 -4.74 2.54
N ILE A 77 -7.10 -3.70 2.68
CA ILE A 77 -8.56 -3.77 2.64
C ILE A 77 -9.11 -2.64 1.78
N VAL A 78 -9.97 -3.00 0.83
CA VAL A 78 -10.82 -2.06 0.10
C VAL A 78 -12.23 -2.22 0.66
N ILE A 79 -12.85 -1.12 1.10
CA ILE A 79 -14.21 -1.12 1.65
C ILE A 79 -15.15 -0.50 0.62
N GLU A 80 -16.13 -1.29 0.17
CA GLU A 80 -17.26 -0.77 -0.59
C GLU A 80 -18.14 0.08 0.35
N THR A 81 -18.41 1.32 -0.04
CA THR A 81 -19.28 2.26 0.68
C THR A 81 -20.63 2.37 -0.01
N ASP A 82 -21.67 2.67 0.76
CA ASP A 82 -22.98 3.00 0.21
C ASP A 82 -22.87 4.15 -0.81
N ALA A 83 -23.69 4.10 -1.86
CA ALA A 83 -23.70 5.13 -2.93
C ALA A 83 -24.06 6.55 -2.43
N SER A 84 -24.56 6.69 -1.20
CA SER A 84 -24.83 7.98 -0.56
C SER A 84 -23.58 8.62 0.05
N GLN A 85 -22.49 7.87 0.20
CA GLN A 85 -21.22 8.37 0.69
C GLN A 85 -20.43 8.99 -0.46
N ASP A 86 -19.89 10.18 -0.23
CA ASP A 86 -19.04 10.90 -1.18
C ASP A 86 -17.85 11.53 -0.44
N GLY A 87 -16.78 11.77 -1.19
CA GLY A 87 -15.55 12.34 -0.67
C GLY A 87 -14.64 11.33 0.03
N PHE A 88 -13.70 11.85 0.82
CA PHE A 88 -12.69 11.04 1.49
C PHE A 88 -13.18 10.49 2.84
N VAL A 89 -14.06 9.49 2.78
CA VAL A 89 -14.80 8.97 3.95
C VAL A 89 -13.86 8.44 5.04
N GLU A 90 -12.78 7.76 4.68
CA GLU A 90 -11.85 7.20 5.67
C GLU A 90 -11.20 8.28 6.56
N GLN A 91 -11.06 9.52 6.08
CA GLN A 91 -10.49 10.61 6.88
C GLN A 91 -11.44 11.05 8.00
N GLN A 92 -12.75 10.94 7.78
CA GLN A 92 -13.79 11.35 8.74
C GLN A 92 -13.99 10.36 9.89
N ILE A 93 -13.40 9.18 9.77
CA ILE A 93 -13.51 8.09 10.74
C ILE A 93 -12.20 7.79 11.46
N ILE A 94 -11.19 8.66 11.32
CA ILE A 94 -9.99 8.63 12.15
C ILE A 94 -10.38 8.74 13.63
N GLY A 95 -9.72 7.95 14.47
CA GLY A 95 -10.03 7.79 15.90
C GLY A 95 -11.18 6.83 16.20
N LYS A 96 -11.91 6.35 15.18
CA LYS A 96 -12.99 5.37 15.35
C LYS A 96 -12.47 3.94 15.22
N VAL A 97 -13.31 2.99 15.65
CA VAL A 97 -13.06 1.55 15.56
C VAL A 97 -13.91 0.96 14.44
N LEU A 98 -13.26 0.38 13.44
CA LEU A 98 -13.89 -0.46 12.44
C LEU A 98 -14.00 -1.90 12.95
N SER A 99 -15.16 -2.51 12.76
CA SER A 99 -15.38 -3.92 13.09
C SER A 99 -15.50 -4.75 11.81
N ILE A 100 -14.71 -5.81 11.69
CA ILE A 100 -14.78 -6.77 10.58
C ILE A 100 -14.92 -8.16 11.20
N GLY A 101 -16.16 -8.65 11.31
CA GLY A 101 -16.48 -9.80 12.17
C GLY A 101 -16.06 -9.52 13.62
N GLU A 102 -15.22 -10.41 14.17
CA GLU A 102 -14.66 -10.26 15.51
C GLU A 102 -13.44 -9.32 15.57
N ALA A 103 -12.83 -8.98 14.43
CA ALA A 103 -11.70 -8.06 14.41
C ALA A 103 -12.16 -6.64 14.76
N ARG A 104 -11.37 -5.95 15.58
CA ARG A 104 -11.55 -4.54 15.95
C ARG A 104 -10.29 -3.79 15.55
N ILE A 105 -10.43 -2.84 14.62
CA ILE A 105 -9.33 -2.10 14.03
C ILE A 105 -9.52 -0.62 14.34
N VAL A 106 -8.57 0.00 15.04
CA VAL A 106 -8.56 1.44 15.26
C VAL A 106 -8.04 2.12 14.00
N ILE A 107 -8.80 3.07 13.46
CA ILE A 107 -8.34 3.91 12.35
C ILE A 107 -7.51 5.04 12.97
N SER A 108 -6.19 4.90 12.95
CA SER A 108 -5.29 5.73 13.77
C SER A 108 -4.89 7.05 13.11
N GLU A 109 -4.60 7.06 11.81
CA GLU A 109 -4.01 8.20 11.12
C GLU A 109 -4.24 8.15 9.60
N PRO A 110 -4.09 9.29 8.89
CA PRO A 110 -4.05 9.30 7.43
C PRO A 110 -2.83 8.53 6.90
N CYS A 111 -2.97 7.91 5.73
CA CYS A 111 -1.84 7.30 5.04
C CYS A 111 -1.10 8.36 4.20
N ALA A 112 0.12 8.73 4.64
CA ALA A 112 0.99 9.59 3.86
C ALA A 112 1.31 8.96 2.50
N ARG A 113 1.11 9.73 1.42
CA ARG A 113 1.31 9.26 0.05
C ARG A 113 2.68 9.66 -0.47
N CYS A 114 3.29 8.78 -1.25
CA CYS A 114 4.60 8.97 -1.83
C CYS A 114 4.55 8.62 -3.32
N THR A 115 5.63 8.92 -4.04
CA THR A 115 5.74 8.76 -5.51
C THR A 115 5.36 7.37 -6.03
N PHE A 116 5.38 6.34 -5.18
CA PHE A 116 4.95 5.00 -5.53
C PHE A 116 3.52 4.93 -6.11
N THR A 117 2.61 5.82 -5.71
CA THR A 117 1.25 5.82 -6.27
C THR A 117 1.21 6.24 -7.74
N ALA A 118 2.20 6.97 -8.23
CA ALA A 118 2.30 7.40 -9.62
C ALA A 118 2.98 6.37 -10.54
N LEU A 119 3.72 5.40 -9.99
CA LEU A 119 4.51 4.45 -10.79
C LEU A 119 3.62 3.54 -11.66
N PRO A 120 4.11 3.11 -12.84
CA PRO A 120 3.41 2.12 -13.65
C PRO A 120 3.35 0.77 -12.94
N GLN A 121 2.22 0.06 -13.07
CA GLN A 121 2.03 -1.27 -12.51
C GLN A 121 1.07 -2.10 -13.36
N GLY A 122 1.59 -3.12 -14.04
CA GLY A 122 0.79 -3.95 -14.94
C GLY A 122 0.29 -3.14 -16.14
N ASP A 123 -1.03 -3.02 -16.25
CA ASP A 123 -1.76 -2.22 -17.24
C ASP A 123 -1.88 -0.74 -16.87
N LEU A 124 -1.52 -0.36 -15.64
CA LEU A 124 -1.55 1.03 -15.19
C LEU A 124 -0.30 1.78 -15.65
N ALA A 125 -0.50 2.92 -16.30
CA ALA A 125 0.59 3.75 -16.80
C ALA A 125 1.27 4.55 -15.68
N PHE A 126 2.36 5.24 -16.01
CA PHE A 126 2.89 6.26 -15.11
C PHE A 126 1.91 7.44 -15.07
N GLU A 127 1.37 7.77 -13.88
CA GLU A 127 0.34 8.80 -13.72
C GLU A 127 0.65 9.72 -12.52
N PRO A 128 1.38 10.83 -12.73
CA PRO A 128 1.69 11.81 -11.70
C PRO A 128 0.46 12.50 -11.10
N ALA A 129 -0.63 12.65 -11.86
CA ALA A 129 -1.81 13.37 -11.40
C ALA A 129 -2.44 12.66 -10.19
N VAL A 130 -2.36 11.33 -10.12
CA VAL A 130 -2.83 10.57 -8.96
C VAL A 130 -2.13 11.03 -7.68
N LEU A 131 -0.80 11.17 -7.69
CA LEU A 131 -0.06 11.66 -6.53
C LEU A 131 -0.34 13.15 -6.26
N GLN A 132 -0.33 13.99 -7.30
CA GLN A 132 -0.51 15.44 -7.15
C GLN A 132 -1.87 15.82 -6.58
N THR A 133 -2.91 15.04 -6.87
CA THR A 133 -4.27 15.29 -6.40
C THR A 133 -4.50 14.82 -4.97
N ILE A 134 -3.77 13.81 -4.49
CA ILE A 134 -3.93 13.25 -3.13
C ILE A 134 -2.90 13.76 -2.12
N ALA A 135 -1.87 14.47 -2.58
CA ALA A 135 -0.79 15.00 -1.75
C ALA A 135 -1.19 16.27 -0.99
#